data_AF-A0A661P2M0-F1
#
_entry.id   AF-A0A661P2M0-F1
#
_cell.length_a   1.000
_cell.length_b   1.000
_cell.length_c   1.000
_cell.angle_alpha   90.00
_cell.angle_beta   90.00
_cell.angle_gamma   90.00
#
_symmetry.space_group_name_H-M   'P 1'
#
loop_
_entity.id
_entity.type
_entity.pdbx_description
1 polymer ?
#
loop_
_entity_poly.entity_id
_entity_poly.type
_entity_poly.pdbx_seq_one_letter_code
_entity_poly.pdbx_strand_id
1 'polypeptide(L)'
;MAKTSQQSGVTGWLAILVILGLSGWTAFTLYQQYRMPKVTAEVPVPVKNERLETFINQGRQRLAAGELLAAKEQFQKASGLSESDPRVLEGLAMVAVQGAEQTWWEWTFGKHDQDRRDKLLRQLSTEIDRARTIVSATVDKTEDAPLRAHLELAERRLNSMLVVAQALHGDLDEARGTLSSRLADHPQATLLGDFIGTIDQASQPEPTEDEADAGAEPKAPIAAAKPPHTGSGSAPQGKHYEFRDEPKTHGLPPTPGELQITVGKERVETKVLPTATP
;
A
#
# COMPACT_ATOMS: atom_id res chain seq x y z
N MET A 1 -35.99 -54.61 -15.63
CA MET A 1 -36.19 -54.61 -14.16
C MET A 1 -34.81 -54.59 -13.50
N ALA A 2 -34.39 -53.46 -12.95
CA ALA A 2 -33.14 -53.36 -12.19
C ALA A 2 -33.46 -52.72 -10.83
N LYS A 3 -33.06 -53.43 -9.78
CA LYS A 3 -33.31 -53.13 -8.37
C LYS A 3 -32.01 -52.54 -7.82
N THR A 4 -31.98 -51.28 -7.44
CA THR A 4 -30.81 -50.68 -6.77
C THR A 4 -31.16 -50.28 -5.34
N SER A 5 -30.78 -51.23 -4.46
CA SER A 5 -30.26 -51.08 -3.11
C SER A 5 -30.56 -49.81 -2.31
N GLN A 6 -31.41 -50.03 -1.32
CA GLN A 6 -31.68 -49.26 -0.12
C GLN A 6 -30.45 -49.30 0.83
N GLN A 7 -29.56 -48.31 0.74
CA GLN A 7 -28.51 -48.03 1.73
C GLN A 7 -28.60 -46.55 2.13
N SER A 8 -29.55 -46.19 3.00
CA SER A 8 -29.72 -44.79 3.45
C SER A 8 -29.93 -44.64 4.97
N GLY A 9 -29.78 -45.70 5.76
CA GLY A 9 -30.06 -45.63 7.21
C GLY A 9 -28.96 -45.02 8.08
N VAL A 10 -27.68 -45.29 7.76
CA VAL A 10 -26.57 -45.00 8.69
C VAL A 10 -25.93 -43.63 8.45
N THR A 11 -25.89 -43.16 7.20
CA THR A 11 -25.25 -41.89 6.82
C THR A 11 -25.98 -40.66 7.37
N GLY A 12 -27.30 -40.74 7.53
CA GLY A 12 -28.10 -39.64 8.08
C GLY A 12 -27.83 -39.36 9.57
N TRP A 13 -27.57 -40.41 10.35
CA TRP A 13 -27.32 -40.28 11.79
C TRP A 13 -25.98 -39.61 12.10
N LEU A 14 -24.96 -39.85 11.27
CA LEU A 14 -23.64 -39.25 11.44
C LEU A 14 -23.69 -37.72 11.23
N ALA A 15 -24.44 -37.26 10.23
CA ALA A 15 -24.59 -35.83 9.95
C ALA A 15 -25.23 -35.07 11.13
N ILE A 16 -26.21 -35.69 11.79
CA ILE A 16 -26.88 -35.10 12.96
C ILE A 16 -25.90 -34.96 14.14
N LEU A 17 -25.07 -35.97 14.40
CA LEU A 17 -24.07 -35.91 15.48
C LEU A 17 -23.00 -34.84 15.24
N VAL A 18 -22.57 -34.66 13.98
CA VAL A 18 -21.58 -33.62 13.64
C VAL A 18 -22.16 -32.22 13.85
N ILE A 19 -23.41 -31.98 13.45
CA ILE A 19 -24.06 -30.69 13.64
C ILE A 19 -24.24 -30.39 15.14
N LEU A 20 -24.72 -31.36 15.93
CA LEU A 20 -24.86 -31.21 17.38
C LEU A 20 -23.52 -30.97 18.08
N GLY A 21 -22.46 -31.65 17.65
CA GLY A 21 -21.10 -31.44 18.16
C GLY A 21 -20.59 -30.02 17.88
N LEU A 22 -20.76 -29.53 16.64
CA LEU A 22 -20.33 -28.18 16.27
C LEU A 22 -21.13 -27.10 17.00
N SER A 23 -22.45 -27.28 17.13
CA SER A 23 -23.32 -26.35 17.85
C SER A 23 -23.01 -26.33 19.35
N GLY A 24 -22.72 -27.49 19.95
CA GLY A 24 -22.31 -27.59 21.35
C GLY A 24 -20.98 -26.88 21.61
N TRP A 25 -20.00 -27.08 20.73
CA TRP A 25 -18.68 -26.43 20.83
C TRP A 25 -18.77 -24.91 20.72
N THR A 26 -19.52 -24.40 19.74
CA THR A 26 -19.72 -22.95 19.55
C THR A 26 -20.45 -22.30 20.73
N ALA A 27 -21.51 -22.95 21.23
CA ALA A 27 -22.21 -22.49 22.43
C ALA A 27 -21.30 -22.49 23.67
N PHE A 28 -20.44 -23.50 23.82
CA PHE A 28 -19.49 -23.58 24.93
C PHE A 28 -18.43 -22.47 24.88
N THR A 29 -17.88 -22.17 23.70
CA THR A 29 -16.92 -21.07 23.53
C THR A 29 -17.54 -19.70 23.86
N LEU A 30 -18.77 -19.45 23.42
CA LEU A 30 -19.49 -18.22 23.75
C LEU A 30 -19.85 -18.15 25.24
N TYR A 31 -20.24 -19.28 25.84
CA TYR A 31 -20.57 -19.33 27.27
C TYR A 31 -19.36 -18.99 28.16
N GLN A 32 -18.16 -19.48 27.84
CA GLN A 32 -16.94 -19.09 28.56
C GLN A 32 -16.65 -17.60 28.44
N GLN A 33 -16.86 -17.03 27.24
CA GLN A 33 -16.58 -15.61 27.00
C GLN A 33 -17.52 -14.67 27.78
N TYR A 34 -18.77 -15.08 28.06
CA TYR A 34 -19.75 -14.25 28.77
C TYR A 34 -19.82 -14.49 30.29
N ARG A 35 -19.36 -15.64 30.80
CA ARG A 35 -19.44 -15.98 32.23
C ARG A 35 -18.22 -15.62 33.05
N MET A 36 -17.08 -15.29 32.42
CA MET A 36 -15.98 -14.71 33.20
C MET A 36 -16.41 -13.31 33.63
N PRO A 37 -16.62 -13.05 34.94
CA PRO A 37 -16.85 -11.69 35.40
C PRO A 37 -15.69 -10.85 34.85
N LYS A 38 -16.02 -9.74 34.19
CA LYS A 38 -15.04 -8.72 33.86
C LYS A 38 -14.49 -8.24 35.20
N VAL A 39 -13.50 -8.95 35.73
CA VAL A 39 -12.59 -8.42 36.72
C VAL A 39 -12.01 -7.24 35.97
N THR A 40 -12.46 -6.04 36.32
CA THR A 40 -11.77 -4.81 35.99
C THR A 40 -10.40 -4.94 36.63
N ALA A 41 -9.52 -5.70 35.97
CA ALA A 41 -8.13 -5.77 36.31
C ALA A 41 -7.67 -4.33 36.17
N GLU A 42 -7.32 -3.74 37.31
CA GLU A 42 -6.67 -2.45 37.38
C GLU A 42 -5.56 -2.48 36.34
N VAL A 43 -5.79 -1.78 35.22
CA VAL A 43 -4.92 -1.85 34.04
C VAL A 43 -3.55 -1.44 34.54
N PRO A 44 -2.57 -2.35 34.64
CA PRO A 44 -1.27 -2.00 35.17
C PRO A 44 -0.75 -0.87 34.29
N VAL A 45 -0.46 0.28 34.92
CA VAL A 45 0.04 1.45 34.22
C VAL A 45 1.21 0.97 33.38
N PRO A 46 1.16 1.10 32.04
CA PRO A 46 2.16 0.51 31.17
C PRO A 46 3.52 1.05 31.56
N VAL A 47 4.39 0.16 32.06
CA VAL A 47 5.76 0.51 32.42
C VAL A 47 6.41 0.99 31.14
N LYS A 48 6.66 2.30 31.07
CA LYS A 48 7.23 2.95 29.91
C LYS A 48 8.65 2.42 29.72
N ASN A 49 8.82 1.50 28.77
CA ASN A 49 10.11 0.90 28.46
C ASN A 49 10.97 1.93 27.68
N GLU A 50 11.87 2.64 28.36
CA GLU A 50 12.77 3.62 27.74
C GLU A 50 13.60 3.02 26.58
N ARG A 51 13.96 1.73 26.68
CA ARG A 51 14.65 1.00 25.61
C ARG A 51 13.82 0.85 24.35
N LEU A 52 12.51 0.59 24.49
CA LEU A 52 11.59 0.46 23.37
C LEU A 52 11.50 1.79 22.60
N GLU A 53 11.30 2.90 23.32
CA GLU A 53 11.28 4.24 22.75
C GLU A 53 12.58 4.57 22.01
N THR A 54 13.72 4.17 22.57
CA THR A 54 15.03 4.37 21.95
C THR A 54 15.14 3.65 20.60
N PHE A 55 14.77 2.36 20.55
CA PHE A 55 14.81 1.59 19.30
C PHE A 55 13.82 2.11 18.25
N ILE A 56 12.61 2.50 18.66
CA ILE A 56 11.61 3.10 17.75
C ILE A 56 12.14 4.41 17.16
N ASN A 57 12.68 5.30 17.99
CA ASN A 57 13.21 6.60 17.54
C ASN A 57 14.42 6.43 16.62
N GLN A 58 15.35 5.53 16.96
CA GLN A 58 16.48 5.21 16.09
C GLN A 58 16.01 4.58 14.77
N GLY A 59 15.04 3.66 14.81
CA GLY A 59 14.45 3.06 13.61
C GLY A 59 13.83 4.11 12.69
N ARG A 60 13.03 5.03 13.24
CA ARG A 60 12.43 6.14 12.48
C ARG A 60 13.49 7.08 11.89
N GLN A 61 14.53 7.41 12.66
CA GLN A 61 15.64 8.24 12.18
C GLN A 61 16.38 7.57 11.01
N ARG A 62 16.68 6.27 11.12
CA ARG A 62 17.34 5.49 10.07
C ARG A 62 16.47 5.36 8.82
N LEU A 63 15.15 5.17 9.01
CA LEU A 63 14.18 5.14 7.93
C LEU A 63 14.13 6.47 7.17
N ALA A 64 14.10 7.59 7.90
CA ALA A 64 14.14 8.93 7.32
C ALA A 64 15.46 9.21 6.58
N ALA A 65 16.57 8.59 7.02
CA ALA A 65 17.86 8.67 6.33
C ALA A 65 17.96 7.75 5.10
N GLY A 66 16.94 6.94 4.80
CA GLY A 66 16.96 5.96 3.71
C GLY A 66 17.79 4.70 4.02
N GLU A 67 18.21 4.50 5.26
CA GLU A 67 19.01 3.35 5.69
C GLU A 67 18.09 2.17 6.07
N LEU A 68 17.44 1.56 5.07
CA LEU A 68 16.40 0.54 5.29
C LEU A 68 16.85 -0.65 6.15
N LEU A 69 18.07 -1.16 5.90
CA LEU A 69 18.59 -2.31 6.64
C LEU A 69 18.80 -1.98 8.12
N ALA A 70 19.35 -0.79 8.41
CA ALA A 70 19.57 -0.34 9.77
C ALA A 70 18.23 -0.04 10.47
N ALA A 71 17.27 0.57 9.78
CA ALA A 71 15.93 0.82 10.29
C ALA A 71 15.22 -0.50 10.67
N LYS A 72 15.27 -1.49 9.77
CA LYS A 72 14.73 -2.83 9.99
C LYS A 72 15.29 -3.48 11.25
N GLU A 73 16.61 -3.42 11.43
CA GLU A 73 17.26 -4.01 12.60
C GLU A 73 16.77 -3.36 13.91
N GLN A 74 16.62 -2.03 13.93
CA GLN A 74 16.10 -1.34 15.13
C GLN A 74 14.64 -1.70 15.42
N PHE A 75 13.79 -1.76 14.40
CA PHE A 75 12.40 -2.17 14.60
C PHE A 75 12.26 -3.65 15.00
N GLN A 76 13.15 -4.53 14.54
CA GLN A 76 13.21 -5.92 15.01
C GLN A 76 13.66 -6.04 16.47
N LYS A 77 14.60 -5.20 16.91
CA LYS A 77 14.96 -5.10 18.33
C LYS A 77 13.80 -4.58 19.16
N ALA A 78 13.07 -3.59 18.65
CA ALA A 78 11.87 -3.07 19.28
C ALA A 78 10.76 -4.13 19.37
N SER A 79 10.55 -4.94 18.31
CA SER A 79 9.56 -6.01 18.32
C SER A 79 9.89 -7.09 19.34
N GLY A 80 11.17 -7.39 19.57
CA GLY A 80 11.60 -8.30 20.64
C GLY A 80 11.27 -7.80 22.06
N LEU A 81 11.01 -6.50 22.24
CA LEU A 81 10.56 -5.93 23.51
C LEU A 81 9.04 -5.78 23.60
N SER A 82 8.37 -5.47 22.48
CA SER A 82 6.91 -5.34 22.40
C SER A 82 6.43 -5.63 20.98
N GLU A 83 5.97 -6.87 20.74
CA GLU A 83 5.45 -7.30 19.43
C GLU A 83 4.11 -6.65 19.06
N SER A 84 3.37 -6.18 20.06
CA SER A 84 2.02 -5.60 19.90
C SER A 84 2.00 -4.07 19.95
N ASP A 85 3.16 -3.40 20.11
CA ASP A 85 3.19 -1.93 20.07
C ASP A 85 2.88 -1.45 18.63
N PRO A 86 1.82 -0.64 18.42
CA PRO A 86 1.41 -0.22 17.09
C PRO A 86 2.49 0.59 16.35
N ARG A 87 3.39 1.28 17.08
CA ARG A 87 4.49 2.06 16.50
C ARG A 87 5.62 1.17 15.97
N VAL A 88 5.81 0.01 16.58
CA VAL A 88 6.75 -1.00 16.09
C VAL A 88 6.20 -1.65 14.82
N LEU A 89 4.92 -2.02 14.85
CA LEU A 89 4.23 -2.59 13.69
C LEU A 89 4.21 -1.60 12.50
N GLU A 90 3.89 -0.32 12.76
CA GLU A 90 4.02 0.77 11.80
C GLU A 90 5.43 0.82 11.20
N GLY A 91 6.47 0.86 12.05
CA GLY A 91 7.85 0.92 11.58
C GLY A 91 8.25 -0.25 10.69
N LEU A 92 7.83 -1.48 11.06
CA LEU A 92 8.05 -2.68 10.25
C LEU A 92 7.27 -2.63 8.93
N ALA A 93 6.03 -2.14 8.94
CA ALA A 93 5.22 -1.96 7.74
C ALA A 93 5.88 -0.98 6.78
N MET A 94 6.34 0.18 7.27
CA MET A 94 7.02 1.18 6.44
C MET A 94 8.34 0.67 5.86
N VAL A 95 9.14 -0.07 6.64
CA VAL A 95 10.35 -0.73 6.13
C VAL A 95 10.02 -1.71 5.00
N ALA A 96 8.98 -2.52 5.16
CA ALA A 96 8.59 -3.49 4.15
C ALA A 96 8.09 -2.81 2.86
N VAL A 97 7.27 -1.76 2.99
CA VAL A 97 6.80 -0.93 1.87
C VAL A 97 7.99 -0.31 1.12
N GLN A 98 8.93 0.32 1.84
CA GLN A 98 10.10 0.92 1.21
C GLN A 98 11.03 -0.11 0.56
N GLY A 99 11.14 -1.33 1.10
CA GLY A 99 11.89 -2.42 0.48
C GLY A 99 11.26 -2.91 -0.83
N ALA A 100 9.93 -3.04 -0.86
CA ALA A 100 9.20 -3.34 -2.09
C ALA A 100 9.36 -2.21 -3.12
N GLU A 101 9.29 -0.95 -2.69
CA GLU A 101 9.53 0.21 -3.55
C GLU A 101 10.94 0.24 -4.13
N GLN A 102 11.97 -0.04 -3.34
CA GLN A 102 13.34 -0.10 -3.85
C GLN A 102 13.49 -1.18 -4.94
N THR A 103 12.89 -2.36 -4.71
CA THR A 103 12.89 -3.45 -5.71
C THR A 103 12.11 -3.05 -6.96
N TRP A 104 11.00 -2.34 -6.80
CA TRP A 104 10.21 -1.78 -7.90
C TRP A 104 11.05 -0.81 -8.75
N TRP A 105 11.73 0.15 -8.13
CA TRP A 105 12.58 1.10 -8.85
C TRP A 105 13.73 0.40 -9.58
N GLU A 106 14.37 -0.60 -8.95
CA GLU A 106 15.40 -1.41 -9.60
C GLU A 106 14.82 -2.14 -10.83
N TRP A 107 13.65 -2.75 -10.70
CA TRP A 107 13.01 -3.48 -11.79
C TRP A 107 12.57 -2.57 -12.94
N THR A 108 11.94 -1.42 -12.66
CA THR A 108 11.39 -0.51 -13.68
C THR A 108 12.46 0.25 -14.45
N PHE A 109 13.49 0.77 -13.77
CA PHE A 109 14.46 1.70 -14.37
C PHE A 109 15.84 1.08 -14.60
N GLY A 110 16.11 -0.09 -14.03
CA GLY A 110 17.38 -0.76 -14.25
C GLY A 110 17.50 -1.33 -15.67
N LYS A 111 18.70 -1.21 -16.24
CA LYS A 111 19.06 -1.85 -17.50
C LYS A 111 19.39 -3.31 -17.21
N HIS A 112 18.40 -4.17 -17.38
CA HIS A 112 18.47 -5.59 -17.08
C HIS A 112 18.22 -6.40 -18.34
N ASP A 113 18.90 -7.54 -18.47
CA ASP A 113 18.48 -8.59 -19.40
C ASP A 113 17.14 -9.23 -18.94
N GLN A 114 16.55 -10.06 -19.79
CA GLN A 114 15.26 -10.68 -19.50
C GLN A 114 15.34 -11.58 -18.25
N ASP A 115 16.37 -12.41 -18.12
CA ASP A 115 16.55 -13.31 -16.97
C ASP A 115 16.61 -12.56 -15.64
N ARG A 116 17.29 -11.40 -15.61
CA ARG A 116 17.36 -10.53 -14.44
C ARG A 116 16.02 -9.85 -14.18
N ARG A 117 15.29 -9.42 -15.21
CA ARG A 117 13.93 -8.88 -15.05
C ARG A 117 12.98 -9.89 -14.42
N ASP A 118 13.00 -11.15 -14.87
CA ASP A 118 12.15 -12.21 -14.31
C ASP A 118 12.47 -12.47 -12.84
N LYS A 119 13.77 -12.49 -12.49
CA LYS A 119 14.20 -12.64 -11.09
C LYS A 119 13.75 -11.48 -10.22
N LEU A 120 13.90 -10.25 -10.71
CA LEU A 120 13.46 -9.06 -10.00
C LEU A 120 11.94 -8.98 -9.87
N LEU A 121 11.17 -9.44 -10.86
CA LEU A 121 9.71 -9.53 -10.78
C LEU A 121 9.27 -10.51 -9.69
N ARG A 122 9.88 -11.71 -9.63
CA ARG A 122 9.62 -12.68 -8.54
C ARG A 122 10.03 -12.16 -7.16
N GLN A 123 11.14 -11.44 -7.08
CA GLN A 123 11.58 -10.81 -5.84
C GLN A 123 10.59 -9.72 -5.42
N LEU A 124 10.16 -8.88 -6.37
CA LEU A 124 9.18 -7.83 -6.15
C LEU A 124 7.85 -8.39 -5.65
N SER A 125 7.31 -9.44 -6.29
CA SER A 125 6.06 -10.05 -5.85
C SER A 125 6.16 -10.58 -4.42
N THR A 126 7.27 -11.26 -4.09
CA THR A 126 7.55 -11.75 -2.74
C THR A 126 7.62 -10.62 -1.70
N GLU A 127 8.31 -9.52 -2.01
CA GLU A 127 8.41 -8.37 -1.10
C GLU A 127 7.08 -7.63 -0.96
N ILE A 128 6.29 -7.52 -2.03
CA ILE A 128 4.93 -6.95 -2.00
C ILE A 128 4.02 -7.79 -1.11
N ASP A 129 3.98 -9.11 -1.27
CA ASP A 129 3.13 -10.00 -0.46
C ASP A 129 3.51 -9.96 1.01
N ARG A 130 4.82 -9.91 1.30
CA ARG A 130 5.33 -9.70 2.65
C ARG A 130 4.87 -8.36 3.22
N ALA A 131 5.05 -7.27 2.48
CA ALA A 131 4.67 -5.94 2.91
C ALA A 131 3.16 -5.83 3.17
N ARG A 132 2.32 -6.37 2.28
CA ARG A 132 0.87 -6.44 2.45
C ARG A 132 0.47 -7.18 3.73
N THR A 133 1.07 -8.34 3.98
CA THR A 133 0.81 -9.12 5.19
C THR A 133 1.08 -8.31 6.45
N ILE A 134 2.21 -7.59 6.49
CA ILE A 134 2.59 -6.76 7.64
C ILE A 134 1.66 -5.53 7.76
N VAL A 135 1.38 -4.86 6.65
CA VAL A 135 0.50 -3.68 6.61
C VAL A 135 -0.91 -4.04 7.07
N SER A 136 -1.52 -5.09 6.53
CA SER A 136 -2.85 -5.57 6.92
C SER A 136 -2.90 -5.93 8.40
N ALA A 137 -1.92 -6.70 8.90
CA ALA A 137 -1.85 -7.02 10.32
C ALA A 137 -1.67 -5.78 11.23
N THR A 138 -1.07 -4.70 10.70
CA THR A 138 -0.91 -3.43 11.42
C THR A 138 -2.19 -2.60 11.41
N VAL A 139 -2.90 -2.56 10.26
CA VAL A 139 -4.20 -1.89 10.10
C VAL A 139 -5.22 -2.45 11.10
N ASP A 140 -5.27 -3.77 11.25
CA ASP A 140 -6.21 -4.43 12.16
C ASP A 140 -5.97 -4.10 13.64
N LYS A 141 -4.73 -3.74 14.01
CA LYS A 141 -4.32 -3.45 15.39
C LYS A 141 -4.27 -1.96 15.71
N THR A 142 -4.41 -1.10 14.71
CA THR A 142 -4.26 0.35 14.86
C THR A 142 -5.62 1.03 15.03
N GLU A 143 -5.79 1.74 16.15
CA GLU A 143 -6.97 2.57 16.42
C GLU A 143 -6.82 4.02 15.92
N ASP A 144 -5.59 4.45 15.61
CA ASP A 144 -5.28 5.77 15.07
C ASP A 144 -5.76 5.89 13.62
N ALA A 145 -6.83 6.67 13.40
CA ALA A 145 -7.46 6.83 12.11
C ALA A 145 -6.54 7.43 11.02
N PRO A 146 -5.81 8.54 11.27
CA PRO A 146 -4.78 9.02 10.34
C PRO A 146 -3.74 7.96 9.95
N LEU A 147 -3.21 7.23 10.92
CA LEU A 147 -2.21 6.18 10.64
C LEU A 147 -2.82 5.04 9.83
N ARG A 148 -4.02 4.60 10.19
CA ARG A 148 -4.77 3.58 9.44
C ARG A 148 -4.97 3.98 7.98
N ALA A 149 -5.40 5.21 7.72
CA ALA A 149 -5.59 5.72 6.37
C ALA A 149 -4.27 5.73 5.56
N HIS A 150 -3.15 6.04 6.20
CA HIS A 150 -1.83 5.95 5.57
C HIS A 150 -1.48 4.51 5.17
N LEU A 151 -1.68 3.56 6.08
CA LEU A 151 -1.39 2.15 5.84
C LEU A 151 -2.29 1.56 4.74
N GLU A 152 -3.58 1.89 4.74
CA GLU A 152 -4.51 1.51 3.66
C GLU A 152 -4.08 2.10 2.30
N LEU A 153 -3.58 3.34 2.28
CA LEU A 153 -3.02 3.93 1.07
C LEU A 153 -1.74 3.19 0.61
N ALA A 154 -0.87 2.80 1.55
CA ALA A 154 0.34 2.04 1.24
C ALA A 154 0.00 0.66 0.65
N GLU A 155 -0.97 -0.05 1.23
CA GLU A 155 -1.49 -1.30 0.66
C GLU A 155 -2.03 -1.08 -0.75
N ARG A 156 -2.79 0.01 -0.96
CA ARG A 156 -3.32 0.35 -2.28
C ARG A 156 -2.21 0.49 -3.31
N ARG A 157 -1.16 1.22 -2.95
CA ARG A 157 0.03 1.49 -3.76
C ARG A 157 0.83 0.23 -4.08
N LEU A 158 1.06 -0.66 -3.11
CA LEU A 158 1.80 -1.92 -3.31
C LEU A 158 1.15 -2.78 -4.40
N ASN A 159 -0.16 -2.97 -4.33
CA ASN A 159 -0.87 -3.75 -5.34
C ASN A 159 -0.88 -3.06 -6.71
N SER A 160 -0.95 -1.72 -6.76
CA SER A 160 -0.81 -1.01 -8.04
C SER A 160 0.57 -1.23 -8.66
N MET A 161 1.64 -1.29 -7.86
CA MET A 161 2.98 -1.65 -8.36
C MET A 161 2.99 -3.06 -8.94
N LEU A 162 2.42 -4.05 -8.25
CA LEU A 162 2.37 -5.42 -8.75
C LEU A 162 1.63 -5.54 -10.09
N VAL A 163 0.46 -4.92 -10.19
CA VAL A 163 -0.34 -4.92 -11.42
C VAL A 163 0.42 -4.28 -12.57
N VAL A 164 1.06 -3.13 -12.35
CA VAL A 164 1.87 -2.47 -13.39
C VAL A 164 3.09 -3.34 -13.72
N ALA A 165 3.69 -4.02 -12.75
CA ALA A 165 4.80 -4.95 -12.96
C ALA A 165 4.42 -6.07 -13.93
N GLN A 166 3.32 -6.76 -13.63
CA GLN A 166 2.77 -7.86 -14.42
C GLN A 166 2.40 -7.39 -15.83
N ALA A 167 1.70 -6.26 -15.95
CA ALA A 167 1.28 -5.72 -17.25
C ALA A 167 2.47 -5.37 -18.15
N LEU A 168 3.50 -4.70 -17.59
CA LEU A 168 4.73 -4.37 -18.32
C LEU A 168 5.60 -5.60 -18.62
N HIS A 169 5.44 -6.69 -17.88
CA HIS A 169 6.11 -7.97 -18.18
C HIS A 169 5.43 -8.74 -19.32
N GLY A 170 4.19 -8.37 -19.69
CA GLY A 170 3.38 -9.08 -20.67
C GLY A 170 2.41 -10.09 -20.04
N ASP A 171 2.38 -10.21 -18.70
CA ASP A 171 1.48 -11.10 -17.97
C ASP A 171 0.09 -10.46 -17.78
N LEU A 172 -0.57 -10.12 -18.90
CA LEU A 172 -1.84 -9.38 -18.91
C LEU A 172 -2.96 -10.14 -18.19
N ASP A 173 -2.99 -11.47 -18.26
CA ASP A 173 -3.98 -12.30 -17.56
C ASP A 173 -3.83 -12.23 -16.05
N GLU A 174 -2.59 -12.24 -15.54
CA GLU A 174 -2.32 -12.16 -14.10
C GLU A 174 -2.59 -10.75 -13.57
N ALA A 175 -2.20 -9.72 -14.34
CA ALA A 175 -2.54 -8.33 -14.04
C ALA A 175 -4.06 -8.14 -13.97
N ARG A 176 -4.80 -8.70 -14.93
CA ARG A 176 -6.27 -8.66 -14.98
C ARG A 176 -6.90 -9.41 -13.80
N GLY A 177 -6.41 -10.60 -13.47
CA GLY A 177 -6.90 -11.39 -12.34
C GLY A 177 -6.74 -10.62 -11.02
N THR A 178 -5.58 -10.02 -10.82
CA THR A 178 -5.28 -9.18 -9.65
C THR A 178 -6.19 -7.95 -9.58
N LEU A 179 -6.41 -7.25 -10.69
CA LEU A 179 -7.32 -6.11 -10.76
C LEU A 179 -8.77 -6.49 -10.49
N SER A 180 -9.23 -7.60 -11.05
CA SER A 180 -10.60 -8.09 -10.95
C SER A 180 -10.93 -8.51 -9.52
N SER A 181 -10.01 -9.19 -8.82
CA SER A 181 -10.15 -9.50 -7.39
C SER A 181 -10.33 -8.21 -6.57
N ARG A 182 -9.58 -7.15 -6.87
CA ARG A 182 -9.68 -5.88 -6.13
C ARG A 182 -10.94 -5.09 -6.44
N LEU A 183 -11.41 -5.14 -7.68
CA LEU A 183 -12.66 -4.48 -8.06
C LEU A 183 -13.84 -5.14 -7.35
N ALA A 184 -13.77 -6.46 -7.08
CA ALA A 184 -14.77 -7.15 -6.27
C ALA A 184 -14.80 -6.65 -4.81
N ASP A 185 -13.63 -6.39 -4.22
CA ASP A 185 -13.52 -5.85 -2.85
C ASP A 185 -13.87 -4.35 -2.77
N HIS A 186 -13.68 -3.61 -3.87
CA HIS A 186 -13.84 -2.15 -3.95
C HIS A 186 -14.58 -1.71 -5.22
N PRO A 187 -15.89 -1.95 -5.32
CA PRO A 187 -16.67 -1.70 -6.55
C PRO A 187 -16.69 -0.22 -6.98
N GLN A 188 -16.45 0.71 -6.06
CA GLN A 188 -16.41 2.15 -6.33
C GLN A 188 -15.15 2.64 -7.07
N ALA A 189 -14.16 1.76 -7.30
CA ALA A 189 -12.91 2.14 -7.94
C ALA A 189 -13.03 2.14 -9.47
N THR A 190 -13.80 3.08 -10.03
CA THR A 190 -14.11 3.19 -11.47
C THR A 190 -12.87 3.20 -12.37
N LEU A 191 -11.78 3.85 -11.94
CA LEU A 191 -10.51 3.88 -12.67
C LEU A 191 -9.88 2.49 -12.87
N LEU A 192 -10.13 1.54 -11.96
CA LEU A 192 -9.69 0.15 -12.14
C LEU A 192 -10.46 -0.53 -13.28
N GLY A 193 -11.75 -0.23 -13.42
CA GLY A 193 -12.58 -0.73 -14.53
C GLY A 193 -12.09 -0.24 -15.89
N ASP A 194 -11.80 1.05 -16.01
CA ASP A 194 -11.25 1.63 -17.25
C ASP A 194 -9.89 1.02 -17.61
N PHE A 195 -9.04 0.77 -16.60
CA PHE A 195 -7.76 0.13 -16.82
C PHE A 195 -7.88 -1.34 -17.24
N ILE A 196 -8.82 -2.10 -16.67
CA ILE A 196 -9.14 -3.46 -17.14
C ILE A 196 -9.57 -3.42 -18.61
N GLY A 197 -10.42 -2.46 -19.01
CA GLY A 197 -10.81 -2.29 -20.41
C GLY A 197 -9.63 -2.02 -21.34
N THR A 198 -8.63 -1.27 -20.86
CA THR A 198 -7.38 -1.01 -21.61
C THR A 198 -6.54 -2.28 -21.74
N ILE A 199 -6.44 -3.10 -20.69
CA ILE A 199 -5.77 -4.40 -20.73
C ILE A 199 -6.50 -5.34 -21.71
N ASP A 200 -7.83 -5.42 -21.62
CA ASP A 200 -8.64 -6.27 -22.51
C ASP A 200 -8.48 -5.87 -23.98
N GLN A 201 -8.36 -4.57 -24.27
CA GLN A 201 -8.07 -4.09 -25.63
C GLN A 201 -6.66 -4.45 -26.09
N ALA A 202 -5.64 -4.33 -25.21
CA ALA A 202 -4.26 -4.69 -25.53
C ALA A 202 -4.04 -6.20 -25.71
N SER A 203 -4.89 -7.04 -25.08
CA SER A 203 -4.85 -8.50 -25.24
C SER A 203 -5.51 -9.02 -26.52
N GLN A 204 -6.25 -8.18 -27.26
CA GLN A 204 -6.85 -8.63 -28.52
C GLN A 204 -5.73 -8.84 -29.56
N PRO A 205 -5.66 -10.01 -30.22
CA PRO A 205 -4.69 -10.21 -31.29
C PRO A 205 -4.93 -9.17 -32.38
N GLU A 206 -3.87 -8.52 -32.86
CA GLU A 206 -4.03 -7.60 -34.00
C GLU A 206 -4.60 -8.40 -35.19
N PRO A 207 -5.63 -7.89 -35.88
CA PRO A 207 -6.23 -8.58 -37.00
C PRO A 207 -5.16 -8.85 -38.05
N THR A 208 -4.91 -10.13 -38.33
CA THR A 208 -3.95 -10.53 -39.35
C THR A 208 -4.40 -10.00 -40.71
N GLU A 209 -3.48 -9.45 -41.50
CA GLU A 209 -3.77 -8.84 -42.82
C GLU A 209 -4.56 -9.77 -43.76
N ASP A 210 -4.45 -11.09 -43.57
CA ASP A 210 -5.19 -12.10 -44.35
C ASP A 210 -6.70 -12.16 -44.04
N GLU A 211 -7.15 -11.69 -42.86
CA GLU A 211 -8.59 -11.54 -42.55
C GLU A 211 -9.17 -10.21 -43.03
N ALA A 212 -8.33 -9.22 -43.37
CA ALA A 212 -8.78 -7.92 -43.83
C ALA A 212 -9.32 -7.93 -45.27
N ASP A 213 -8.93 -8.91 -46.08
CA ASP A 213 -9.33 -9.03 -47.50
C ASP A 213 -10.52 -9.99 -47.73
N ALA A 214 -10.96 -10.69 -46.68
CA ALA A 214 -12.10 -11.61 -46.73
C ALA A 214 -13.45 -10.87 -46.59
N GLY A 215 -13.74 -9.96 -47.53
CA GLY A 215 -15.12 -9.60 -47.86
C GLY A 215 -15.87 -8.73 -46.85
N ALA A 216 -15.19 -7.84 -46.12
CA ALA A 216 -15.87 -6.77 -45.40
C ALA A 216 -16.55 -5.84 -46.42
N GLU A 217 -17.89 -5.93 -46.54
CA GLU A 217 -18.69 -4.89 -47.18
C GLU A 217 -18.21 -3.52 -46.67
N PRO A 218 -18.00 -2.53 -47.57
CA PRO A 218 -17.56 -1.21 -47.17
C PRO A 218 -18.62 -0.60 -46.24
N LYS A 219 -18.41 -0.74 -44.93
CA LYS A 219 -19.19 0.00 -43.94
C LYS A 219 -18.98 1.47 -44.28
N ALA A 220 -20.10 2.15 -44.53
CA ALA A 220 -20.17 3.54 -44.93
C ALA A 220 -19.15 4.39 -44.16
N PRO A 221 -18.48 5.36 -44.83
CA PRO A 221 -17.41 6.13 -44.23
C PRO A 221 -17.88 6.64 -42.88
N ILE A 222 -17.20 6.16 -41.82
CA ILE A 222 -17.37 6.69 -40.48
C ILE A 222 -17.13 8.17 -40.63
N ALA A 223 -18.20 8.97 -40.51
CA ALA A 223 -18.15 10.40 -40.60
C ALA A 223 -17.03 10.84 -39.67
N ALA A 224 -15.98 11.45 -40.26
CA ALA A 224 -14.78 11.86 -39.57
C ALA A 224 -15.18 12.51 -38.25
N ALA A 225 -14.96 11.79 -37.16
CA ALA A 225 -15.13 12.33 -35.83
C ALA A 225 -14.17 13.52 -35.78
N LYS A 226 -14.77 14.72 -35.78
CA LYS A 226 -14.07 15.99 -35.67
C LYS A 226 -13.07 15.85 -34.51
N PRO A 227 -11.76 16.01 -34.74
CA PRO A 227 -10.79 15.81 -33.69
C PRO A 227 -11.19 16.69 -32.50
N PRO A 228 -11.20 16.16 -31.27
CA PRO A 228 -11.44 16.98 -30.10
C PRO A 228 -10.40 18.09 -30.15
N HIS A 229 -10.91 19.33 -30.11
CA HIS A 229 -10.12 20.53 -30.14
C HIS A 229 -8.87 20.35 -29.28
N THR A 230 -7.70 20.23 -29.93
CA THR A 230 -6.43 20.56 -29.32
C THR A 230 -6.57 22.00 -28.85
N GLY A 231 -6.91 22.16 -27.58
CA GLY A 231 -6.77 23.42 -26.89
C GLY A 231 -5.35 23.86 -27.16
N SER A 232 -5.22 24.94 -27.95
CA SER A 232 -3.99 25.68 -28.15
C SER A 232 -3.58 26.22 -26.79
N GLY A 233 -2.94 25.36 -26.00
CA GLY A 233 -2.21 25.74 -24.81
C GLY A 233 -1.00 26.50 -25.30
N SER A 234 -1.10 27.83 -25.26
CA SER A 234 0.04 28.72 -25.33
C SER A 234 1.17 28.12 -24.52
N ALA A 235 2.30 27.88 -25.19
CA ALA A 235 3.53 27.49 -24.54
C ALA A 235 3.73 28.39 -23.30
N PRO A 236 3.96 27.84 -22.10
CA PRO A 236 4.40 28.67 -21.00
C PRO A 236 5.70 29.32 -21.47
N GLN A 237 5.64 30.63 -21.73
CA GLN A 237 6.83 31.45 -21.91
C GLN A 237 7.75 31.09 -20.75
N GLY A 238 8.92 30.54 -21.10
CA GLY A 238 9.94 30.19 -20.14
C GLY A 238 10.16 31.40 -19.24
N LYS A 239 9.76 31.28 -17.97
CA LYS A 239 10.23 32.20 -16.95
C LYS A 239 11.74 32.02 -16.95
N HIS A 240 12.45 32.98 -17.51
CA HIS A 240 13.85 33.19 -17.23
C HIS A 240 13.97 33.28 -15.71
N TYR A 241 14.39 32.18 -15.08
CA TYR A 241 14.90 32.23 -13.72
C TYR A 241 16.27 32.88 -13.83
N GLU A 242 16.28 34.21 -13.80
CA GLU A 242 17.48 34.99 -13.57
C GLU A 242 17.95 34.63 -12.16
N PHE A 243 19.01 33.84 -12.08
CA PHE A 243 19.71 33.52 -10.84
C PHE A 243 20.35 34.83 -10.37
N ARG A 244 19.59 35.59 -9.59
CA ARG A 244 20.07 36.82 -8.99
C ARG A 244 21.07 36.41 -7.92
N ASP A 245 22.36 36.66 -8.18
CA ASP A 245 23.41 36.57 -7.17
C ASP A 245 22.99 37.38 -5.95
N GLU A 246 22.65 36.69 -4.86
CA GLU A 246 22.44 37.37 -3.59
C GLU A 246 23.78 37.98 -3.15
N PRO A 247 23.79 39.27 -2.76
CA PRO A 247 24.99 39.88 -2.24
C PRO A 247 25.40 39.14 -0.98
N LYS A 248 26.64 38.61 -0.95
CA LYS A 248 27.29 38.08 0.24
C LYS A 248 27.29 39.16 1.33
N THR A 249 26.29 39.13 2.20
CA THR A 249 26.30 39.90 3.43
C THR A 249 27.18 39.16 4.42
N HIS A 250 28.40 39.68 4.61
CA HIS A 250 29.22 39.37 5.77
C HIS A 250 28.49 39.90 7.02
N GLY A 251 27.55 39.12 7.54
CA GLY A 251 26.81 39.41 8.77
C GLY A 251 27.19 38.41 9.86
N LEU A 252 27.40 38.94 11.07
CA LEU A 252 27.77 38.23 12.29
C LEU A 252 26.92 36.98 12.57
N PRO A 253 27.45 36.00 13.34
CA PRO A 253 26.68 34.83 13.76
C PRO A 253 25.38 35.25 14.47
N PRO A 254 24.25 34.60 14.18
CA PRO A 254 22.99 34.88 14.85
C PRO A 254 23.09 34.55 16.35
N THR A 255 22.61 35.48 17.17
CA THR A 255 22.49 35.30 18.62
C THR A 255 21.56 34.10 18.92
N PRO A 256 21.91 33.19 19.84
CA PRO A 256 21.06 32.05 20.17
C PRO A 256 19.72 32.53 20.76
N GLY A 257 18.60 32.22 20.10
CA GLY A 257 17.26 32.44 20.65
C GLY A 257 16.23 33.07 19.72
N GLU A 258 16.60 33.52 18.51
CA GLU A 258 15.68 34.22 17.62
C GLU A 258 15.42 33.42 16.33
N LEU A 259 14.27 32.75 16.28
CA LEU A 259 13.77 32.06 15.09
C LEU A 259 13.09 33.09 14.16
N GLN A 260 13.78 33.50 13.09
CA GLN A 260 13.16 34.29 12.02
C GLN A 260 12.58 33.34 10.98
N ILE A 261 11.25 33.29 10.87
CA ILE A 261 10.54 32.56 9.80
C ILE A 261 10.07 33.61 8.79
N THR A 262 10.61 33.55 7.57
CA THR A 262 10.19 34.44 6.47
C THR A 262 9.15 33.73 5.61
N VAL A 263 7.92 34.26 5.58
CA VAL A 263 6.86 33.81 4.66
C VAL A 263 6.52 34.97 3.73
N GLY A 264 7.04 34.94 2.51
CA GLY A 264 6.82 35.99 1.50
C GLY A 264 7.57 37.30 1.77
N LYS A 265 7.10 38.41 1.17
CA LYS A 265 7.73 39.74 1.26
C LYS A 265 7.40 40.52 2.54
N GLU A 266 6.50 40.02 3.39
CA GLU A 266 6.16 40.66 4.65
C GLU A 266 7.00 40.06 5.78
N ARG A 267 7.80 40.94 6.40
CA ARG A 267 8.57 40.61 7.59
C ARG A 267 7.66 40.75 8.81
N VAL A 268 7.27 39.63 9.40
CA VAL A 268 6.52 39.61 10.67
C VAL A 268 7.51 39.33 11.79
N GLU A 269 7.77 40.32 12.64
CA GLU A 269 8.59 40.17 13.84
C GLU A 269 7.72 39.66 15.00
N THR A 270 7.78 38.37 15.30
CA THR A 270 7.13 37.78 16.48
C THR A 270 8.08 37.78 17.67
N LYS A 271 7.90 38.75 18.57
CA LYS A 271 8.62 38.83 19.84
C LYS A 271 8.05 37.79 20.82
N VAL A 272 8.77 36.70 21.02
CA VAL A 272 8.44 35.67 22.02
C VAL A 272 8.78 36.20 23.41
N LEU A 273 7.76 36.42 24.25
CA LEU A 273 7.93 36.77 25.65
C LEU A 273 8.36 35.54 26.45
N PRO A 274 9.37 35.65 27.34
CA PRO A 274 9.83 34.53 28.15
C PRO A 274 8.73 34.09 29.12
N THR A 275 8.39 32.81 29.06
CA THR A 275 7.52 32.13 30.01
C THR A 275 8.19 32.07 31.37
N ALA A 276 7.52 32.61 32.39
CA ALA A 276 7.95 32.52 33.78
C ALA A 276 7.93 31.06 34.25
N THR A 277 9.05 30.60 34.78
CA THR A 277 9.23 29.29 35.41
C THR A 277 8.46 29.22 36.74
N PRO A 278 7.77 28.10 37.06
CA PRO A 278 7.22 27.85 38.40
C PRO A 278 8.31 27.54 39.43
#